data_AF-A0A965LN99-F1
#
_entry.id   AF-A0A965LN99-F1
#
_cell.length_a   1.000
_cell.length_b   1.000
_cell.length_c   1.000
_cell.angle_alpha   90.00
_cell.angle_beta   90.00
_cell.angle_gamma   90.00
#
_symmetry.space_group_name_H-M   'P 1'
#
loop_
_entity.id
_entity.type
_entity.pdbx_description
1 polymer ?
#
loop_
_entity_poly.entity_id
_entity_poly.type
_entity_poly.pdbx_seq_one_letter_code
_entity_poly.pdbx_strand_id
1 'polypeptide(L)' 'PETAIVTDSALKAGRSFVDPTGTFQIDVLEVTGASAIVKIGKPTGAAVATKITISCVKGKKTRNVTGLNPQCPKGFVKI' A
#
# COMPACT_ATOMS: atom_id res chain seq x y z
N PRO A 1 -1.39 12.79 -6.45
CA PRO A 1 -1.28 11.40 -6.96
C PRO A 1 -2.67 10.96 -7.41
N GLU A 2 -2.95 11.16 -8.69
CA GLU A 2 -4.25 10.83 -9.28
C GLU A 2 -4.15 9.40 -9.77
N THR A 3 -4.81 8.46 -9.11
CA THR A 3 -4.86 7.06 -9.55
C THR A 3 -5.82 6.96 -10.73
N ALA A 4 -5.36 7.33 -11.92
CA ALA A 4 -6.13 7.19 -13.15
C ALA A 4 -6.25 5.70 -13.51
N ILE A 5 -7.49 5.21 -13.64
CA ILE A 5 -7.75 3.87 -14.19
C ILE A 5 -7.61 3.99 -15.70
N VAL A 6 -6.48 3.52 -16.24
CA VAL A 6 -6.23 3.52 -17.68
C VAL A 6 -6.90 2.30 -18.31
N THR A 7 -7.85 2.54 -19.20
CA THR A 7 -8.38 1.53 -20.11
C THR A 7 -7.31 1.20 -21.15
N ASP A 8 -6.59 0.11 -20.93
CA ASP A 8 -5.71 -0.52 -21.92
C ASP A 8 -6.40 -1.80 -22.46
N SER A 9 -5.90 -2.33 -23.57
CA SER A 9 -6.33 -3.62 -24.16
C SER A 9 -6.28 -4.79 -23.15
N ALA A 10 -5.54 -4.66 -22.05
CA ALA A 10 -5.50 -5.60 -20.93
C ALA A 10 -6.67 -5.49 -19.93
N LEU A 11 -7.60 -4.54 -20.07
CA LEU A 11 -8.79 -4.48 -19.21
C LEU A 11 -9.73 -5.66 -19.55
N LYS A 12 -9.75 -6.67 -18.69
CA LYS A 12 -10.60 -7.86 -18.78
C LYS A 12 -11.18 -8.21 -17.41
N ALA A 13 -12.23 -9.01 -17.41
CA ALA A 13 -12.75 -9.64 -16.20
C ALA A 13 -11.63 -10.36 -15.42
N GLY A 14 -11.65 -10.25 -14.09
CA GLY A 14 -10.65 -10.84 -13.19
C GLY A 14 -9.45 -9.93 -12.88
N ARG A 15 -9.38 -8.72 -13.43
CA ARG A 15 -8.36 -7.75 -13.06
C ARG A 15 -8.75 -7.03 -11.75
N SER A 16 -7.82 -6.96 -10.80
CA SER A 16 -8.00 -6.23 -9.55
C SER A 16 -7.03 -5.06 -9.46
N PHE A 17 -7.54 -3.90 -9.06
CA PHE A 17 -6.76 -2.72 -8.69
C PHE A 17 -6.84 -2.51 -7.19
N VAL A 18 -5.69 -2.41 -6.54
CA VAL A 18 -5.59 -2.05 -5.12
C VAL A 18 -4.77 -0.76 -5.05
N ASP A 19 -5.29 0.24 -4.36
CA ASP A 19 -4.53 1.47 -4.15
C ASP A 19 -3.26 1.20 -3.31
N PRO A 20 -2.17 1.96 -3.53
CA PRO A 20 -0.93 1.80 -2.76
C PRO A 20 -1.09 2.00 -1.24
N THR A 21 -2.14 2.68 -0.76
CA THR A 21 -2.43 2.78 0.67
C THR A 21 -3.21 1.57 1.21
N GLY A 22 -3.67 0.68 0.34
CA GLY A 22 -4.48 -0.49 0.71
C GLY A 22 -5.80 -0.11 1.36
N THR A 23 -6.36 1.05 1.03
CA THR A 23 -7.67 1.47 1.58
C THR A 23 -8.82 1.17 0.63
N PHE A 24 -8.50 0.90 -0.64
CA PHE A 24 -9.48 0.81 -1.71
C PHE A 24 -9.11 -0.26 -2.73
N GLN A 25 -10.09 -1.05 -3.13
CA GLN A 25 -9.97 -2.12 -4.13
C GLN A 25 -11.12 -2.04 -5.14
N ILE A 26 -10.78 -2.23 -6.40
CA ILE A 26 -11.73 -2.41 -7.50
C ILE A 26 -11.45 -3.76 -8.16
N ASP A 27 -12.45 -4.62 -8.23
CA ASP A 27 -12.40 -5.86 -9.00
C ASP A 27 -13.27 -5.71 -10.25
N VAL A 28 -12.67 -5.97 -11.42
CA VAL A 28 -13.41 -5.99 -12.69
C VAL A 28 -14.09 -7.35 -12.83
N LEU A 29 -15.42 -7.36 -12.79
CA LEU A 29 -16.20 -8.60 -12.86
C LEU A 29 -16.47 -9.00 -14.29
N GLU A 30 -16.87 -8.01 -15.08
CA GLU A 30 -17.32 -8.22 -16.44
C GLU A 30 -16.97 -7.00 -17.27
N VAL A 31 -16.59 -7.23 -18.52
CA VAL A 31 -16.35 -6.17 -19.52
C VAL A 31 -17.19 -6.52 -20.74
N THR A 32 -18.18 -5.69 -21.05
CA THR A 32 -19.07 -5.82 -22.21
C THR A 32 -18.87 -4.64 -23.14
N GLY A 33 -18.08 -4.82 -24.19
CA GLY A 33 -17.83 -3.79 -25.20
C GLY A 33 -17.34 -2.48 -24.61
N ALA A 34 -18.26 -1.51 -24.45
CA ALA A 34 -17.99 -0.16 -23.95
C ALA A 34 -18.23 0.04 -22.43
N SER A 35 -18.64 -1.00 -21.69
CA SER A 35 -18.96 -0.90 -20.26
C SER A 35 -18.29 -2.00 -19.46
N ALA A 36 -18.03 -1.72 -18.18
CA ALA A 36 -17.50 -2.70 -17.25
C ALA A 36 -18.31 -2.71 -15.96
N ILE A 37 -18.60 -3.91 -15.44
CA ILE A 37 -19.16 -4.10 -14.11
C ILE A 37 -17.99 -4.27 -13.15
N VAL A 38 -17.96 -3.43 -12.11
CA VAL A 38 -16.92 -3.46 -11.09
C VAL A 38 -17.52 -3.68 -9.70
N LYS A 39 -16.79 -4.40 -8.85
CA LYS A 39 -17.03 -4.42 -7.40
C LYS A 39 -16.07 -3.45 -6.75
N ILE A 40 -16.63 -2.56 -5.94
CA ILE A 40 -15.85 -1.66 -5.09
C ILE A 40 -15.84 -2.27 -3.70
N GLY A 41 -14.65 -2.48 -3.16
CA GLY A 41 -14.45 -3.08 -1.85
C GLY A 41 -13.33 -2.41 -1.08
N LYS A 42 -13.36 -2.61 0.24
CA LYS A 42 -12.17 -2.44 1.08
C LYS A 42 -11.31 -3.69 0.87
N PRO A 43 -10.03 -3.56 0.47
CA PRO A 43 -9.16 -4.72 0.38
C PRO A 43 -9.06 -5.34 1.77
N THR A 44 -9.39 -6.63 1.86
CA THR A 44 -9.19 -7.46 3.05
C THR A 44 -7.75 -7.96 3.16
N GLY A 45 -6.87 -7.59 2.22
CA GLY A 45 -5.44 -7.88 2.24
C GLY A 45 -4.66 -6.83 3.00
N ALA A 46 -4.00 -7.28 4.09
CA ALA A 46 -2.99 -6.62 4.92
C ALA A 46 -2.82 -5.11 4.69
N ALA A 47 -3.25 -4.29 5.67
CA ALA A 47 -2.92 -2.88 5.77
C ALA A 47 -1.51 -2.67 5.20
N VAL A 48 -1.39 -1.92 4.10
CA VAL A 48 -0.09 -1.68 3.47
C VAL A 48 0.76 -1.12 4.58
N ALA A 49 1.67 -1.97 5.08
CA ALA A 49 2.33 -1.66 6.31
C ALA A 49 3.23 -0.48 5.97
N THR A 50 2.81 0.70 6.43
CA THR A 50 3.52 1.93 6.11
C THR A 50 4.87 1.80 6.76
N LYS A 51 5.93 1.79 5.95
CA LYS A 51 7.29 1.84 6.47
C LYS A 51 7.45 3.15 7.22
N ILE A 52 7.45 3.09 8.53
CA ILE A 52 7.72 4.23 9.39
C ILE A 52 9.21 4.29 9.66
N THR A 53 9.75 5.50 9.70
CA THR A 53 11.14 5.74 10.07
C THR A 53 11.16 6.28 11.49
N ILE A 54 11.94 5.63 12.36
CA ILE A 54 12.17 6.09 13.73
C ILE A 54 13.62 6.51 13.90
N SER A 55 13.84 7.51 14.75
CA SER A 55 15.18 7.94 15.15
C SER A 55 15.56 7.25 16.45
N CYS A 56 16.71 6.60 16.43
CA CYS A 56 17.26 5.86 17.57
C CYS A 56 18.58 6.49 18.00
N VAL A 57 18.75 6.76 19.29
CA VAL A 57 19.94 7.41 19.85
C VAL A 57 20.66 6.53 20.86
N LYS A 58 21.99 6.58 20.86
CA LYS A 58 22.87 5.97 21.88
C LYS A 58 23.99 6.94 22.20
N GLY A 59 23.86 7.65 23.32
CA GLY A 59 24.76 8.77 23.64
C GLY A 59 24.68 9.85 22.56
N LYS A 60 25.81 10.14 21.90
CA LYS A 60 25.89 11.13 20.78
C LYS A 60 25.64 10.52 19.39
N LYS A 61 25.40 9.21 19.28
CA LYS A 61 25.18 8.53 18.00
C LYS A 61 23.69 8.44 17.69
N THR A 62 23.28 8.91 16.51
CA THR A 62 21.89 8.83 16.02
C THR A 62 21.81 7.91 14.81
N ARG A 63 20.75 7.10 14.73
CA ARG A 63 20.50 6.20 13.61
C ARG A 63 19.02 6.17 13.27
N ASN A 64 18.71 6.28 11.99
CA ASN A 64 17.35 6.13 11.49
C ASN A 64 17.08 4.66 11.14
N VAL A 65 15.96 4.13 11.64
CA VAL A 65 15.52 2.76 11.39
C VAL A 65 14.18 2.82 10.68
N THR A 66 14.14 2.32 9.44
CA THR A 66 12.93 2.29 8.62
C THR A 66 12.42 0.85 8.54
N GLY A 67 11.14 0.65 8.84
CA GLY A 67 10.52 -0.67 8.81
C GLY A 67 9.01 -0.62 9.03
N LEU A 68 8.36 -1.77 8.92
CA LEU A 68 6.91 -1.90 9.18
C LEU A 68 6.59 -1.72 10.67
N ASN A 69 7.42 -2.31 11.51
CA ASN A 69 7.41 -2.15 12.96
C ASN A 69 8.87 -1.99 13.41
N PRO A 70 9.49 -0.81 13.19
CA PRO A 70 10.90 -0.63 13.49
C PRO A 70 11.10 -0.58 15.01
N GLN A 71 12.15 -1.26 15.47
CA GLN A 71 12.63 -1.20 16.85
C GLN A 71 14.07 -0.73 16.87
N CYS A 72 14.44 -0.01 17.93
CA CYS A 72 15.83 0.40 18.08
C CYS A 72 16.73 -0.82 18.39
N PRO A 73 17.91 -0.91 17.75
CA PRO A 73 18.87 -1.97 18.03
C PRO A 73 19.39 -1.90 19.47
N LYS A 74 19.97 -3.00 19.97
CA LYS A 74 20.39 -3.12 21.38
C LYS A 74 21.23 -1.93 21.86
N GLY A 75 20.72 -1.26 22.89
CA GLY A 75 21.35 -0.10 23.53
C GLY A 75 21.09 1.25 22.86
N PHE A 76 20.21 1.32 21.86
CA PHE A 76 19.67 2.58 21.34
C PHE A 76 18.25 2.80 21.85
N VAL A 77 17.90 4.05 22.17
CA VAL A 77 16.58 4.48 22.65
C VAL A 77 15.88 5.27 21.54
N LYS A 78 14.57 5.08 21.39
CA LYS A 78 13.76 5.84 20.42
C LYS A 78 13.57 7.28 20.91
N ILE A 79 13.69 8.25 20.01
CA ILE A 79 13.32 9.66 20.22
C ILE A 79 12.22 10.09 19.27
#